data_AF-A0A7X9PCM5-F1
#
_entry.id   AF-A0A7X9PCM5-F1
#
_cell.length_a   1.000
_cell.length_b   1.000
_cell.length_c   1.000
_cell.angle_alpha   90.00
_cell.angle_beta   90.00
_cell.angle_gamma   90.00
#
_symmetry.space_group_name_H-M   'P 1'
#
loop_
_entity.id
_entity.type
_entity.pdbx_description
1 polymer ?
#
loop_
_entity_poly.entity_id
_entity_poly.type
_entity_poly.pdbx_seq_one_letter_code
_entity_poly.pdbx_strand_id
1 'polypeptide(L)'
;MKKDVTGNLTPPMLNRELSLLAFQARVLEEAQDNRNPLLEKVKFLSIFGSNMDEFFMVRVSGIRKQYEAKLAERSADGMTPREQLVAIRKRSLSLFKEAQHCYQKELLPQLDKEGIHVTEYRKLNATHRKKVDEYFCNVVFPILTPLALDPGHPFPHISNLSLNLAIVIRNEKGEEKFARLKVPATLPALLPIKPSSQGIRKDGTVVHHHYYVWLYEVIIANLELLFPGMQVVEAYPFRVIRDADIE
;
A
#
# COMPACT_ATOMS: atom_id res chain seq x y z
N MET A 1 -47.76 41.80 16.58
CA MET A 1 -46.48 41.61 17.28
C MET A 1 -45.66 40.57 16.55
N LYS A 2 -44.64 41.01 15.79
CA LYS A 2 -43.65 40.16 15.15
C LYS A 2 -42.82 39.49 16.26
N LYS A 3 -42.78 38.15 16.31
CA LYS A 3 -41.75 37.44 17.06
C LYS A 3 -40.57 37.26 16.12
N ASP A 4 -39.47 37.89 16.48
CA ASP A 4 -38.20 37.82 15.76
C ASP A 4 -37.76 36.36 15.60
N VAL A 5 -37.57 35.98 14.34
CA VAL A 5 -36.84 34.78 13.94
C VAL A 5 -35.36 35.17 13.96
N THR A 6 -34.75 35.17 15.14
CA THR A 6 -33.29 35.11 15.25
C THR A 6 -32.87 33.65 15.16
N GLY A 7 -32.90 33.12 13.93
CA GLY A 7 -32.20 31.89 13.62
C GLY A 7 -30.72 32.09 13.93
N ASN A 8 -30.16 31.24 14.80
CA ASN A 8 -28.71 31.14 14.95
C ASN A 8 -28.12 30.78 13.58
N LEU A 9 -27.63 31.78 12.86
CA LEU A 9 -26.93 31.64 11.58
C LEU A 9 -25.46 31.31 11.83
N THR A 10 -25.19 30.35 12.71
CA THR A 10 -23.86 29.74 12.72
C THR A 10 -23.76 28.96 11.41
N PRO A 11 -22.83 29.29 10.49
CA PRO A 11 -22.65 28.50 9.29
C PRO A 11 -22.42 27.04 9.71
N PRO A 12 -23.01 26.05 9.01
CA PRO A 12 -22.85 24.66 9.37
C PRO A 12 -21.35 24.35 9.45
N MET A 13 -20.90 23.97 10.65
CA MET A 13 -19.50 23.63 10.86
C MET A 13 -19.16 22.42 9.99
N LEU A 14 -18.02 22.45 9.31
CA LEU A 14 -17.60 21.34 8.47
C LEU A 14 -17.15 20.16 9.33
N ASN A 15 -17.47 18.94 8.90
CA ASN A 15 -16.90 17.75 9.53
C ASN A 15 -15.38 17.75 9.38
N ARG A 16 -14.66 17.65 10.49
CA ARG A 16 -13.20 17.66 10.52
C ARG A 16 -12.60 16.54 9.66
N GLU A 17 -13.12 15.33 9.80
CA GLU A 17 -12.54 14.16 9.12
C GLU A 17 -12.83 14.15 7.62
N LEU A 18 -14.03 14.56 7.22
CA LEU A 18 -14.33 14.76 5.79
C LEU A 18 -13.54 15.91 5.20
N SER A 19 -13.25 16.96 5.97
CA SER A 19 -12.36 18.05 5.55
C SER A 19 -10.92 17.58 5.37
N LEU A 20 -10.43 16.68 6.24
CA LEU A 20 -9.13 16.04 6.05
C LEU A 20 -9.10 15.17 4.79
N LEU A 21 -10.16 14.41 4.50
CA LEU A 21 -10.26 13.65 3.25
C LEU A 21 -10.35 14.56 2.01
N ALA A 22 -10.96 15.75 2.13
CA ALA A 22 -10.95 16.75 1.06
C ALA A 22 -9.54 17.32 0.85
N PHE A 23 -8.77 17.53 1.93
CA PHE A 23 -7.35 17.88 1.82
C PHE A 23 -6.55 16.76 1.15
N GLN A 24 -6.75 15.49 1.50
CA GLN A 24 -6.07 14.38 0.81
C GLN A 24 -6.43 14.28 -0.66
N ALA A 25 -7.65 14.69 -1.05
CA ALA A 25 -8.01 14.81 -2.46
C ALA A 25 -7.14 15.84 -3.19
N ARG A 26 -6.84 16.99 -2.57
CA ARG A 26 -5.92 17.99 -3.14
C ARG A 26 -4.49 17.49 -3.26
N VAL A 27 -4.01 16.71 -2.27
CA VAL A 27 -2.71 16.04 -2.37
C VAL A 27 -2.67 15.06 -3.55
N LEU A 28 -3.76 14.32 -3.79
CA LEU A 28 -3.87 13.43 -4.93
C LEU A 28 -3.95 14.19 -6.27
N GLU A 29 -4.59 15.36 -6.31
CA GLU A 29 -4.63 16.22 -7.49
C GLU A 29 -3.21 16.65 -7.92
N GLU A 30 -2.30 16.90 -6.99
CA GLU A 30 -0.88 17.20 -7.30
C GLU A 30 -0.17 16.01 -7.98
N ALA A 31 -0.56 14.77 -7.68
CA ALA A 31 -0.06 13.58 -8.37
C ALA A 31 -0.65 13.42 -9.79
N GLN A 32 -1.77 14.07 -10.07
CA GLN A 32 -2.48 14.03 -11.36
C GLN A 32 -2.11 15.23 -12.25
N ASP A 33 -1.60 16.31 -11.68
CA ASP A 33 -1.26 17.53 -12.40
C ASP A 33 -0.09 17.30 -13.38
N ASN A 34 -0.32 17.60 -14.66
CA ASN A 34 0.69 17.48 -15.71
C ASN A 34 1.72 18.62 -15.73
N ARG A 35 1.51 19.67 -14.92
CA ARG A 35 2.49 20.74 -14.70
C ARG A 35 3.62 20.30 -13.76
N ASN A 36 3.37 19.28 -12.93
CA ASN A 36 4.35 18.75 -11.99
C ASN A 36 5.32 17.80 -12.68
N PRO A 37 6.64 17.84 -12.37
CA PRO A 37 7.59 16.87 -12.86
C PRO A 37 7.19 15.43 -12.50
N LEU A 38 7.44 14.48 -13.39
CA LEU A 38 6.93 13.10 -13.27
C LEU A 38 7.28 12.43 -11.93
N LEU A 39 8.51 12.57 -11.45
CA LEU A 39 8.91 11.98 -10.17
C LEU A 39 8.31 12.72 -8.96
N GLU A 40 7.99 14.01 -9.08
CA GLU A 40 7.23 14.72 -8.05
C GLU A 40 5.79 14.22 -7.98
N LYS A 41 5.16 13.90 -9.12
CA LYS A 41 3.84 13.26 -9.15
C LYS A 41 3.84 11.91 -8.42
N VAL A 42 4.89 11.09 -8.63
CA VAL A 42 5.08 9.82 -7.90
C VAL A 42 5.24 10.07 -6.39
N LYS A 43 5.99 11.10 -5.99
CA LYS A 43 6.14 11.48 -4.57
C LYS A 43 4.80 11.91 -3.96
N PHE A 44 4.00 12.74 -4.64
CA PHE A 44 2.68 13.13 -4.15
C PHE A 44 1.75 11.94 -3.95
N LEU A 45 1.77 10.96 -4.87
CA LEU A 45 1.01 9.73 -4.69
C LEU A 45 1.49 8.93 -3.45
N SER A 46 2.80 8.90 -3.19
CA SER A 46 3.36 8.30 -1.98
C SER A 46 2.93 9.05 -0.71
N ILE A 47 2.96 10.39 -0.74
CA ILE A 47 2.53 11.25 0.37
C ILE A 47 1.06 11.01 0.69
N PHE A 48 0.20 10.95 -0.35
CA PHE A 48 -1.21 10.58 -0.19
C PHE A 48 -1.35 9.23 0.54
N GLY A 49 -0.60 8.21 0.11
CA GLY A 49 -0.62 6.90 0.77
C GLY A 49 -0.25 6.95 2.25
N SER A 50 0.86 7.62 2.59
CA SER A 50 1.32 7.78 3.98
C SER A 50 0.33 8.57 4.84
N ASN A 51 -0.22 9.65 4.31
CA ASN A 51 -1.23 10.46 5.02
C ASN A 51 -2.53 9.66 5.26
N MET A 52 -2.94 8.85 4.29
CA MET A 52 -4.10 7.98 4.46
C MET A 52 -3.85 6.92 5.54
N ASP A 53 -2.65 6.34 5.60
CA ASP A 53 -2.25 5.43 6.67
C ASP A 53 -2.40 6.10 8.04
N GLU A 54 -1.83 7.29 8.24
CA GLU A 54 -1.96 8.06 9.48
C GLU A 54 -3.43 8.39 9.82
N PHE A 55 -4.20 8.82 8.82
CA PHE A 55 -5.62 9.11 8.99
C PHE A 55 -6.39 7.90 9.53
N PHE A 56 -6.13 6.69 8.99
CA PHE A 56 -6.75 5.47 9.51
C PHE A 56 -6.24 5.09 10.90
N MET A 57 -4.94 5.20 11.14
CA MET A 57 -4.31 4.85 12.41
C MET A 57 -4.77 5.74 13.57
N VAL A 58 -4.97 7.03 13.33
CA VAL A 58 -5.24 8.03 14.39
C VAL A 58 -6.69 8.47 14.41
N ARG A 59 -7.25 8.88 13.26
CA ARG A 59 -8.59 9.49 13.21
C ARG A 59 -9.69 8.45 13.21
N VAL A 60 -9.61 7.49 12.30
CA VAL A 60 -10.65 6.46 12.15
C VAL A 60 -10.70 5.54 13.38
N SER A 61 -9.53 5.23 13.97
CA SER A 61 -9.46 4.49 15.23
C SER A 61 -10.16 5.21 16.38
N GLY A 62 -9.95 6.52 16.54
CA GLY A 62 -10.62 7.34 17.56
C GLY A 62 -12.14 7.31 17.43
N ILE A 63 -12.67 7.49 16.21
CA ILE A 63 -14.12 7.41 15.96
C ILE A 63 -14.65 5.98 16.21
N ARG A 64 -13.88 4.96 15.85
CA ARG A 64 -14.25 3.57 16.10
C ARG A 64 -14.33 3.27 17.61
N LYS A 65 -13.40 3.77 18.42
CA LYS A 65 -13.44 3.67 19.88
C LYS A 65 -14.70 4.35 20.45
N GLN A 66 -15.06 5.54 19.95
CA GLN A 66 -16.31 6.23 20.35
C GLN A 66 -17.57 5.41 20.00
N TYR A 67 -17.59 4.82 18.80
CA TYR A 67 -18.70 3.96 18.36
C TYR A 67 -18.83 2.70 19.23
N GLU A 68 -17.72 2.01 19.51
CA GLU A 68 -17.69 0.80 20.34
C GLU A 68 -18.08 1.09 21.79
N ALA A 69 -17.68 2.24 22.33
CA ALA A 69 -18.11 2.73 23.64
C ALA A 69 -19.57 3.22 23.69
N LYS A 70 -20.30 3.17 22.56
CA LYS A 70 -21.69 3.65 22.42
C LYS A 70 -21.87 5.11 22.84
N LEU A 71 -20.84 5.94 22.62
CA LEU A 71 -20.94 7.37 22.87
C LEU A 71 -21.89 8.01 21.84
N ALA A 72 -22.82 8.82 22.33
CA ALA A 72 -23.81 9.53 21.51
C ALA A 72 -23.32 10.92 21.08
N GLU A 73 -22.07 11.27 21.38
CA GLU A 73 -21.50 12.57 21.03
C GLU A 73 -21.46 12.72 19.51
N ARG A 74 -22.07 13.80 19.03
CA ARG A 74 -22.13 14.14 17.61
C ARG A 74 -20.95 15.04 17.27
N SER A 75 -20.44 14.91 16.06
CA SER A 75 -19.48 15.87 15.52
C SER A 75 -20.10 17.25 15.36
N ALA A 76 -19.26 18.26 15.10
CA ALA A 76 -19.70 19.65 14.95
C ALA A 76 -20.75 19.86 13.84
N ASP A 77 -20.77 18.99 12.84
CA ASP A 77 -21.75 18.96 11.75
C ASP A 77 -22.98 18.08 12.05
N GLY A 78 -23.07 17.52 13.25
CA GLY A 78 -24.22 16.75 13.74
C GLY A 78 -24.19 15.25 13.46
N MET A 79 -23.15 14.71 12.82
CA MET A 79 -23.05 13.27 12.53
C MET A 79 -22.72 12.44 13.77
N THR A 80 -23.35 11.28 13.89
CA THR A 80 -22.96 10.24 14.86
C THR A 80 -21.64 9.56 14.44
N PRO A 81 -20.91 8.91 15.36
CA PRO A 81 -19.71 8.14 15.01
C PRO A 81 -19.94 7.11 13.89
N ARG A 82 -21.11 6.44 13.90
CA ARG A 82 -21.48 5.48 12.84
C ARG A 82 -21.63 6.16 11.48
N GLU A 83 -22.33 7.29 11.42
CA GLU A 83 -22.52 8.04 10.18
C GLU A 83 -21.16 8.54 9.64
N GLN A 84 -20.29 9.02 10.53
CA GLN A 84 -18.93 9.45 10.16
C GLN A 84 -18.14 8.28 9.55
N LEU A 85 -18.13 7.09 10.17
CA LEU A 85 -17.44 5.92 9.63
C LEU A 85 -17.97 5.51 8.25
N VAL A 86 -19.28 5.57 8.03
CA VAL A 86 -19.89 5.29 6.73
C VAL A 86 -19.46 6.30 5.68
N ALA A 87 -19.51 7.59 6.00
CA ALA A 87 -19.11 8.66 5.08
C ALA A 87 -17.61 8.62 4.76
N ILE A 88 -16.77 8.39 5.77
CA ILE A 88 -15.32 8.20 5.63
C ILE A 88 -15.06 7.02 4.69
N ARG A 89 -15.65 5.84 4.96
CA ARG A 89 -15.45 4.66 4.11
C ARG A 89 -15.80 4.95 2.64
N LYS A 90 -16.95 5.58 2.39
CA LYS A 90 -17.38 5.94 1.03
C LYS A 90 -16.36 6.85 0.35
N ARG A 91 -15.90 7.91 1.03
CA ARG A 91 -14.96 8.88 0.45
C ARG A 91 -13.57 8.28 0.26
N SER A 92 -13.03 7.56 1.25
CA SER A 92 -11.72 6.91 1.16
C SER A 92 -11.67 5.87 0.03
N LEU A 93 -12.73 5.07 -0.16
CA LEU A 93 -12.77 4.12 -1.28
C LEU A 93 -12.75 4.81 -2.65
N SER A 94 -13.41 5.96 -2.79
CA SER A 94 -13.32 6.78 -4.01
C SER A 94 -11.88 7.24 -4.25
N LEU A 95 -11.25 7.83 -3.22
CA LEU A 95 -9.90 8.35 -3.33
C LEU A 95 -8.87 7.25 -3.64
N PHE A 96 -8.98 6.07 -3.03
CA PHE A 96 -8.10 4.95 -3.36
C PHE A 96 -8.29 4.46 -4.80
N LYS A 97 -9.52 4.46 -5.31
CA LYS A 97 -9.80 4.12 -6.72
C LYS A 97 -9.17 5.13 -7.67
N GLU A 98 -9.27 6.42 -7.36
CA GLU A 98 -8.64 7.52 -8.11
C GLU A 98 -7.10 7.41 -8.06
N ALA A 99 -6.53 7.14 -6.89
CA ALA A 99 -5.09 6.93 -6.70
C ALA A 99 -4.57 5.72 -7.47
N GLN A 100 -5.30 4.60 -7.45
CA GLN A 100 -4.96 3.41 -8.22
C GLN A 100 -5.02 3.68 -9.73
N HIS A 101 -6.03 4.43 -10.19
CA HIS A 101 -6.11 4.85 -11.58
C HIS A 101 -4.91 5.70 -11.99
N CYS A 102 -4.60 6.75 -11.22
CA CYS A 102 -3.44 7.61 -11.45
C CYS A 102 -2.15 6.78 -11.52
N TYR A 103 -1.93 5.88 -10.57
CA TYR A 103 -0.77 4.99 -10.57
C TYR A 103 -0.69 4.12 -11.84
N GLN A 104 -1.75 3.37 -12.13
CA GLN A 104 -1.72 2.32 -13.15
C GLN A 104 -1.89 2.83 -14.58
N LYS A 105 -2.69 3.87 -14.78
CA LYS A 105 -3.11 4.35 -16.09
C LYS A 105 -2.39 5.62 -16.52
N GLU A 106 -1.76 6.34 -15.61
CA GLU A 106 -1.05 7.58 -15.91
C GLU A 106 0.44 7.47 -15.59
N LEU A 107 0.80 7.24 -14.32
CA LEU A 107 2.19 7.29 -13.87
C LEU A 107 3.04 6.15 -14.42
N LEU A 108 2.60 4.89 -14.32
CA LEU A 108 3.37 3.75 -14.85
C LEU A 108 3.66 3.89 -16.37
N PRO A 109 2.67 4.21 -17.23
CA PRO A 109 2.95 4.47 -18.64
C PRO A 109 3.86 5.68 -18.91
N GLN A 110 3.79 6.74 -18.10
CA GLN A 110 4.67 7.91 -18.24
C GLN A 110 6.12 7.56 -17.85
N LEU A 111 6.31 6.82 -16.76
CA LEU A 111 7.62 6.34 -16.31
C LEU A 111 8.26 5.44 -17.37
N ASP A 112 7.49 4.53 -17.94
CA ASP A 112 7.95 3.61 -18.98
C ASP A 112 8.50 4.36 -20.22
N LYS A 113 7.82 5.43 -20.65
CA LYS A 113 8.27 6.30 -21.76
C LYS A 113 9.59 7.03 -21.46
N GLU A 114 9.83 7.37 -20.20
CA GLU A 114 11.08 8.00 -19.74
C GLU A 114 12.18 6.98 -19.39
N GLY A 115 11.96 5.69 -19.68
CA GLY A 115 12.96 4.62 -19.46
C GLY A 115 13.00 4.08 -18.02
N ILE A 116 11.99 4.39 -17.20
CA ILE A 116 11.84 3.86 -15.84
C ILE A 116 10.76 2.77 -15.85
N HIS A 117 11.19 1.52 -15.76
CA HIS A 117 10.31 0.36 -15.88
C HIS A 117 10.11 -0.31 -14.53
N VAL A 118 8.88 -0.29 -14.00
CA VAL A 118 8.48 -1.16 -12.89
C VAL A 118 7.79 -2.37 -13.49
N THR A 119 8.47 -3.52 -13.47
CA THR A 119 8.01 -4.73 -14.15
C THR A 119 7.70 -5.85 -13.17
N GLU A 120 6.73 -6.67 -13.54
CA GLU A 120 6.37 -7.88 -12.79
C GLU A 120 7.47 -8.92 -12.92
N TYR A 121 7.76 -9.64 -11.84
CA TYR A 121 8.81 -10.68 -11.83
C TYR A 121 8.61 -11.70 -12.97
N ARG A 122 7.36 -12.13 -13.21
CA ARG A 122 7.03 -13.12 -14.25
C ARG A 122 7.35 -12.64 -15.68
N LYS A 123 7.44 -11.32 -15.90
CA LYS A 123 7.74 -10.70 -17.20
C LYS A 123 9.25 -10.46 -17.41
N LEU A 124 10.08 -10.79 -16.43
CA LEU A 124 11.54 -10.67 -16.56
C LEU A 124 12.09 -11.65 -17.60
N ASN A 125 12.99 -11.14 -18.45
CA ASN A 125 13.81 -11.98 -19.32
C ASN A 125 14.78 -12.87 -18.50
N ALA A 126 15.34 -13.89 -19.12
CA ALA A 126 16.20 -14.87 -18.45
C ALA A 126 17.40 -14.24 -17.72
N THR A 127 18.03 -13.22 -18.33
CA THR A 127 19.19 -12.53 -17.74
C THR A 127 18.81 -11.71 -16.52
N HIS A 128 17.71 -10.97 -16.57
CA HIS A 128 17.21 -10.18 -15.45
C HIS A 128 16.73 -11.08 -14.32
N ARG A 129 16.00 -12.14 -14.65
CA ARG A 129 15.51 -13.15 -13.70
C ARG A 129 16.67 -13.78 -12.93
N LYS A 130 17.69 -14.28 -13.63
CA LYS A 130 18.88 -14.86 -13.00
C LYS A 130 19.53 -13.91 -11.98
N LYS A 131 19.70 -12.64 -12.32
CA LYS A 131 20.28 -11.63 -11.41
C LYS A 131 19.42 -11.39 -10.16
N VAL A 132 18.10 -11.35 -10.35
CA VAL A 132 17.14 -11.13 -9.25
C VAL A 132 17.09 -12.36 -8.33
N ASP A 133 17.14 -13.56 -8.88
CA ASP A 133 17.19 -14.80 -8.10
C ASP A 133 18.51 -14.95 -7.35
N GLU A 134 19.65 -14.58 -7.95
CA GLU A 134 20.94 -14.50 -7.27
C GLU A 134 20.90 -13.51 -6.10
N TYR A 135 20.26 -12.34 -6.28
CA TYR A 135 20.05 -11.39 -5.20
C TYR A 135 19.14 -11.95 -4.10
N PHE A 136 18.07 -12.67 -4.48
CA PHE A 136 17.22 -13.36 -3.53
C PHE A 136 18.04 -14.33 -2.67
N CYS A 137 18.77 -15.27 -3.28
CA CYS A 137 19.53 -16.29 -2.55
C CYS A 137 20.61 -15.70 -1.64
N ASN A 138 21.32 -14.68 -2.11
CA ASN A 138 22.48 -14.14 -1.38
C ASN A 138 22.12 -13.08 -0.33
N VAL A 139 21.03 -12.34 -0.52
CA VAL A 139 20.70 -11.17 0.31
C VAL A 139 19.35 -11.30 0.99
N VAL A 140 18.31 -11.74 0.27
CA VAL A 140 16.95 -11.76 0.79
C VAL A 140 16.70 -13.01 1.63
N PHE A 141 16.96 -14.19 1.08
CA PHE A 141 16.70 -15.49 1.70
C PHE A 141 17.26 -15.62 3.13
N PRO A 142 18.52 -15.23 3.43
CA PRO A 142 19.09 -15.40 4.77
C PRO A 142 18.39 -14.61 5.88
N ILE A 143 17.59 -13.59 5.53
CA ILE A 143 16.87 -12.75 6.49
C ILE A 143 15.36 -13.04 6.51
N LEU A 144 14.89 -14.04 5.78
CA LEU A 144 13.50 -14.47 5.79
C LEU A 144 13.27 -15.54 6.86
N THR A 145 12.16 -15.41 7.57
CA THR A 145 11.73 -16.40 8.58
C THR A 145 10.24 -16.68 8.39
N PRO A 146 9.88 -17.76 7.67
CA PRO A 146 8.49 -18.14 7.51
C PRO A 146 7.93 -18.65 8.85
N LEU A 147 6.69 -18.27 9.16
CA LEU A 147 5.96 -18.70 10.35
C LEU A 147 4.77 -19.55 9.91
N ALA A 148 4.88 -20.87 10.06
CA ALA A 148 3.77 -21.77 9.83
C ALA A 148 2.72 -21.62 10.95
N LEU A 149 1.45 -21.64 10.59
CA LEU A 149 0.34 -21.76 11.52
C LEU A 149 0.07 -23.24 11.76
N ASP A 150 -0.04 -23.61 13.03
CA ASP A 150 -0.56 -24.89 13.44
C ASP A 150 -1.57 -24.69 14.59
N PRO A 151 -2.44 -25.68 14.88
CA PRO A 151 -3.44 -25.57 15.94
C PRO A 151 -2.87 -25.33 17.36
N GLY A 152 -1.58 -25.63 17.56
CA GLY A 152 -0.88 -25.46 18.84
C GLY A 152 -0.33 -24.05 19.06
N HIS A 153 -0.28 -23.21 18.01
CA HIS A 153 0.28 -21.86 18.08
C HIS A 153 -0.76 -20.82 17.62
N PRO A 154 -1.00 -19.75 18.41
CA PRO A 154 -1.89 -18.69 18.00
C PRO A 154 -1.35 -17.97 16.76
N PHE A 155 -2.26 -17.37 15.97
CA PHE A 155 -1.89 -16.60 14.79
C PHE A 155 -0.86 -15.51 15.16
N PRO A 156 0.28 -15.39 14.44
CA PRO A 156 1.38 -14.52 14.85
C PRO A 156 0.95 -13.05 14.80
N HIS A 157 1.52 -12.25 15.69
CA HIS A 157 1.29 -10.81 15.68
C HIS A 157 1.77 -10.20 14.34
N ILE A 158 0.88 -9.51 13.64
CA ILE A 158 1.20 -8.76 12.43
C ILE A 158 1.61 -7.34 12.81
N SER A 159 2.88 -7.00 12.57
CA SER A 159 3.40 -5.63 12.77
C SER A 159 2.60 -4.62 11.95
N ASN A 160 2.26 -3.48 12.55
CA ASN A 160 1.54 -2.41 11.87
C ASN A 160 2.29 -1.93 10.61
N LEU A 161 1.53 -1.61 9.55
CA LEU A 161 2.02 -1.17 8.23
C LEU A 161 2.99 -2.11 7.51
N SER A 162 3.33 -3.27 8.09
CA SER A 162 4.24 -4.22 7.45
C SER A 162 3.56 -4.95 6.30
N LEU A 163 4.29 -5.12 5.19
CA LEU A 163 3.88 -6.00 4.11
C LEU A 163 4.17 -7.46 4.50
N ASN A 164 3.19 -8.31 4.31
CA ASN A 164 3.22 -9.73 4.66
C ASN A 164 2.74 -10.55 3.48
N LEU A 165 3.14 -11.82 3.44
CA LEU A 165 2.63 -12.81 2.51
C LEU A 165 1.83 -13.85 3.30
N ALA A 166 0.60 -14.11 2.84
CA ALA A 166 -0.25 -15.21 3.26
C ALA A 166 -0.02 -16.36 2.28
N ILE A 167 0.52 -17.47 2.75
CA ILE A 167 1.02 -18.55 1.90
C ILE A 167 0.28 -19.84 2.27
N VAL A 168 -0.30 -20.51 1.28
CA VAL A 168 -0.86 -21.85 1.43
C VAL A 168 0.17 -22.84 0.95
N ILE A 169 0.58 -23.76 1.82
CA ILE A 169 1.52 -24.84 1.53
C ILE A 169 0.85 -26.19 1.74
N ARG A 170 1.23 -27.18 0.93
CA ARG A 170 0.67 -28.53 0.98
C ARG A 170 1.79 -29.54 1.21
N ASN A 171 1.59 -30.45 2.15
CA ASN A 171 2.53 -31.56 2.37
C ASN A 171 2.29 -32.72 1.39
N GLU A 172 3.17 -33.73 1.40
CA GLU A 172 3.06 -34.93 0.56
C GLU A 172 1.77 -35.73 0.79
N LYS A 173 1.16 -35.62 1.98
CA LYS A 173 -0.12 -36.27 2.33
C LYS A 173 -1.33 -35.51 1.77
N GLY A 174 -1.13 -34.37 1.14
CA GLY A 174 -2.19 -33.51 0.62
C GLY A 174 -2.80 -32.56 1.65
N GLU A 175 -2.26 -32.51 2.87
CA GLU A 175 -2.76 -31.61 3.92
C GLU A 175 -2.25 -30.19 3.68
N GLU A 176 -3.17 -29.24 3.66
CA GLU A 176 -2.85 -27.82 3.52
C GLU A 176 -2.57 -27.18 4.87
N LYS A 177 -1.56 -26.31 4.90
CA LYS A 177 -1.17 -25.48 6.03
C LYS A 177 -1.02 -24.05 5.55
N PHE A 178 -1.21 -23.13 6.48
CA PHE A 178 -0.97 -21.73 6.22
C PHE A 178 0.37 -21.32 6.79
N ALA A 179 1.12 -20.51 6.05
CA ALA A 179 2.33 -19.86 6.52
C ALA A 179 2.22 -18.35 6.28
N ARG A 180 2.78 -17.60 7.22
CA ARG A 180 2.95 -16.16 7.10
C ARG A 180 4.42 -15.86 6.90
N LEU A 181 4.72 -14.93 6.00
CA LEU A 181 6.07 -14.39 5.84
C LEU A 181 6.03 -12.86 5.90
N LYS A 182 6.88 -12.24 6.70
CA LYS A 182 7.05 -10.78 6.69
C LYS A 182 7.98 -10.41 5.55
N VAL A 183 7.60 -9.45 4.70
CA VAL A 183 8.53 -8.87 3.74
C VAL A 183 9.47 -7.92 4.50
N PRO A 184 10.80 -8.08 4.43
CA PRO A 184 11.74 -7.25 5.17
C PRO A 184 11.66 -5.78 4.73
N ALA A 185 11.37 -4.88 5.66
CA ALA A 185 11.34 -3.44 5.41
C ALA A 185 12.73 -2.79 5.43
N THR A 186 13.77 -3.54 5.84
CA THR A 186 15.17 -3.12 5.79
C THR A 186 15.73 -3.11 4.36
N LEU A 187 15.04 -3.76 3.42
CA LEU A 187 15.39 -3.78 2.01
C LEU A 187 14.48 -2.85 1.20
N PRO A 188 14.96 -2.29 0.08
CA PRO A 188 14.11 -1.50 -0.82
C PRO A 188 12.92 -2.31 -1.33
N ALA A 189 11.71 -1.73 -1.28
CA ALA A 189 10.51 -2.37 -1.81
C ALA A 189 10.56 -2.57 -3.35
N LEU A 190 11.27 -1.68 -4.04
CA LEU A 190 11.59 -1.78 -5.47
C LEU A 190 13.09 -2.09 -5.62
N LEU A 191 13.39 -3.30 -6.08
CA LEU A 191 14.76 -3.73 -6.33
C LEU A 191 15.21 -3.29 -7.72
N PRO A 192 16.32 -2.55 -7.86
CA PRO A 192 16.86 -2.21 -9.15
C PRO A 192 17.48 -3.46 -9.80
N ILE A 193 17.05 -3.76 -11.02
CA ILE A 193 17.73 -4.69 -11.93
C ILE A 193 18.78 -3.85 -12.63
N LYS A 194 20.07 -4.22 -12.50
CA LYS A 194 21.24 -3.44 -12.94
C LYS A 194 20.96 -2.63 -14.23
N PRO A 195 21.31 -1.33 -14.27
CA PRO A 195 21.01 -0.47 -15.42
C PRO A 195 21.50 -1.11 -16.72
N SER A 196 20.64 -1.10 -17.74
CA SER A 196 21.07 -1.39 -19.11
C SER A 196 21.05 -0.08 -19.87
N SER A 197 22.22 0.48 -20.15
CA SER A 197 22.33 1.55 -21.15
C SER A 197 21.94 0.97 -22.50
N GLN A 198 20.97 1.58 -23.20
CA GLN A 198 20.65 1.19 -24.57
C GLN A 198 20.41 2.42 -25.44
N GLY A 199 21.15 2.49 -26.54
CA GLY A 199 20.90 3.46 -27.61
C GLY A 199 21.28 4.90 -27.27
N ILE A 200 21.43 5.68 -28.35
CA ILE A 200 21.65 7.11 -28.32
C ILE A 200 20.44 7.72 -29.04
N ARG A 201 19.74 8.65 -28.37
CA ARG A 201 18.64 9.42 -29.00
C ARG A 201 19.21 10.27 -30.14
N LYS A 202 18.36 10.71 -31.07
CA LYS A 202 18.78 11.55 -32.23
C LYS A 202 19.45 12.87 -31.81
N ASP A 203 19.25 13.31 -30.57
CA ASP A 203 19.85 14.49 -29.96
C ASP A 203 21.20 14.21 -29.25
N GLY A 204 21.73 12.98 -29.33
CA GLY A 204 23.00 12.60 -28.73
C GLY A 204 22.90 12.09 -27.29
N THR A 205 21.70 12.05 -26.69
CA THR A 205 21.53 11.63 -25.29
C THR A 205 21.50 10.10 -25.15
N VAL A 206 22.26 9.54 -24.20
CA VAL A 206 22.22 8.10 -23.89
C VAL A 206 20.94 7.79 -23.11
N VAL A 207 20.15 6.81 -23.57
CA VAL A 207 18.98 6.37 -22.81
C VAL A 207 19.43 5.36 -21.76
N HIS A 208 19.32 5.77 -20.50
CA HIS A 208 19.47 4.84 -19.38
C HIS A 208 18.12 4.21 -19.09
N HIS A 209 18.00 2.91 -19.38
CA HIS A 209 16.84 2.16 -18.93
C HIS A 209 17.09 1.65 -17.50
N HIS A 210 16.19 2.04 -16.61
CA HIS A 210 16.17 1.62 -15.21
C HIS A 210 15.03 0.63 -15.02
N TYR A 211 15.36 -0.60 -14.64
CA TYR A 211 14.37 -1.64 -14.40
C TYR A 211 14.25 -1.90 -12.90
N TYR A 212 13.02 -2.04 -12.43
CA TYR A 212 12.70 -2.32 -11.05
C TYR A 212 11.71 -3.48 -10.97
N VAL A 213 11.85 -4.31 -9.94
CA VAL A 213 10.90 -5.37 -9.59
C VAL A 213 10.51 -5.24 -8.12
N TRP A 214 9.26 -5.55 -7.80
CA TRP A 214 8.81 -5.53 -6.41
C TRP A 214 9.45 -6.66 -5.60
N LEU A 215 10.03 -6.34 -4.44
CA LEU A 215 10.67 -7.32 -3.55
C LEU A 215 9.72 -8.46 -3.18
N TYR A 216 8.43 -8.16 -2.93
CA TYR A 216 7.46 -9.21 -2.57
C TYR A 216 7.21 -10.19 -3.73
N GLU A 217 7.27 -9.75 -4.99
CA GLU A 217 7.13 -10.66 -6.15
C GLU A 217 8.36 -11.57 -6.27
N VAL A 218 9.55 -11.03 -6.00
CA VAL A 218 10.80 -11.83 -5.97
C VAL A 218 10.71 -12.91 -4.90
N ILE A 219 10.21 -12.56 -3.71
CA ILE A 219 9.99 -13.52 -2.62
C ILE A 219 8.97 -14.57 -3.03
N ILE A 220 7.80 -14.17 -3.57
CA ILE A 220 6.75 -15.08 -4.03
C ILE A 220 7.30 -16.09 -5.05
N ALA A 221 8.09 -15.62 -6.02
CA ALA A 221 8.64 -16.46 -7.06
C ALA A 221 9.66 -17.50 -6.57
N ASN A 222 10.24 -17.29 -5.38
CA ASN A 222 11.29 -18.13 -4.80
C ASN A 222 10.83 -18.82 -3.49
N LEU A 223 9.52 -18.86 -3.20
CA LEU A 223 8.99 -19.45 -1.95
C LEU A 223 9.33 -20.93 -1.78
N GLU A 224 9.52 -21.70 -2.85
CA GLU A 224 9.88 -23.12 -2.77
C GLU A 224 11.15 -23.36 -1.95
N LEU A 225 12.11 -22.43 -2.02
CA LEU A 225 13.35 -22.51 -1.24
C LEU A 225 13.11 -22.39 0.28
N LEU A 226 12.02 -21.75 0.70
CA LEU A 226 11.65 -21.56 2.10
C LEU A 226 10.82 -22.72 2.66
N PHE A 227 10.29 -23.59 1.81
CA PHE A 227 9.38 -24.67 2.19
C PHE A 227 9.83 -26.02 1.60
N PRO A 228 11.04 -26.50 1.95
CA PRO A 228 11.55 -27.76 1.42
C PRO A 228 10.62 -28.92 1.79
N GLY A 229 10.31 -29.79 0.81
CA GLY A 229 9.38 -30.91 0.99
C GLY A 229 7.90 -30.55 1.05
N MET A 230 7.55 -29.29 0.75
CA MET A 230 6.16 -28.85 0.65
C MET A 230 5.91 -28.14 -0.68
N GLN A 231 4.71 -28.30 -1.21
CA GLN A 231 4.25 -27.58 -2.41
C GLN A 231 3.69 -26.22 -1.99
N VAL A 232 4.19 -25.14 -2.59
CA VAL A 232 3.54 -23.82 -2.49
C VAL A 232 2.32 -23.81 -3.42
N VAL A 233 1.12 -23.66 -2.85
CA VAL A 233 -0.15 -23.68 -3.60
C VAL A 233 -0.47 -22.27 -4.08
N GLU A 234 -0.53 -21.31 -3.15
CA GLU A 234 -0.85 -19.91 -3.42
C GLU A 234 -0.11 -18.99 -2.45
N ALA A 235 0.14 -17.74 -2.87
CA ALA A 235 0.75 -16.72 -2.02
C ALA A 235 0.18 -15.34 -2.34
N TYR A 236 -0.29 -14.63 -1.32
CA TYR A 236 -0.96 -13.33 -1.46
C TYR A 236 -0.33 -12.26 -0.58
N PRO A 237 0.04 -11.09 -1.12
CA PRO A 237 0.49 -9.97 -0.32
C PRO A 237 -0.68 -9.35 0.46
N PHE A 238 -0.45 -9.02 1.71
CA PHE A 238 -1.39 -8.29 2.55
C PHE A 238 -0.67 -7.37 3.52
N ARG A 239 -1.38 -6.33 3.96
CA ARG A 239 -0.91 -5.35 4.96
C ARG A 239 -2.06 -5.06 5.91
N VAL A 240 -1.74 -4.88 7.19
CA VAL A 240 -2.71 -4.49 8.22
C VAL A 240 -2.34 -3.12 8.75
N ILE A 241 -3.35 -2.28 8.93
CA ILE A 241 -3.25 -1.00 9.63
C ILE A 241 -3.91 -1.21 11.00
N ARG A 242 -3.18 -0.92 12.07
CA ARG A 242 -3.63 -0.93 13.46
C ARG A 242 -3.74 0.51 13.94
N ASP A 243 -4.53 0.75 14.98
CA ASP A 243 -4.53 2.05 15.62
C ASP A 243 -3.15 2.43 16.13
N ALA A 244 -2.85 3.73 16.10
CA ALA A 244 -1.72 4.26 16.84
C ALA A 244 -2.15 4.25 18.31
N ASP A 245 -1.75 3.23 19.06
CA ASP A 245 -1.79 3.32 20.52
C ASP A 245 -0.88 4.50 20.89
N ILE A 246 -1.50 5.56 21.38
CA ILE A 246 -0.83 6.65 22.08
C ILE A 246 -0.74 6.15 23.52
N GLU A 247 0.45 5.69 23.94
CA GLU A 247 0.82 5.75 25.35
C GLU A 247 1.04 7.20 25.77
#